data_AF-A0A7S0UK57-F1
#
_entry.id   AF-A0A7S0UK57-F1
#
_cell.length_a   1.000
_cell.length_b   1.000
_cell.length_c   1.000
_cell.angle_alpha   90.00
_cell.angle_beta   90.00
_cell.angle_gamma   90.00
#
_symmetry.space_group_name_H-M   'P 1'
#
loop_
_entity.id
_entity.type
_entity.pdbx_description
1 polymer ?
#
loop_
_entity_poly.entity_id
_entity_poly.type
_entity_poly.pdbx_seq_one_letter_code
_entity_poly.pdbx_strand_id
1 'polypeptide(L)'
;KSWISWGGLCSSLGSMTEKQAEQARTSGGDKMRDSRADAKKVAQYLAQAMGCFIEAIQIDPNEKSRIHLPRCLWMLTKDGSSPGVLSQTLENRGTKLPPWVWLPWIPQLLTGLCRLEGRAIKVILSRVIKAYPQAAYYSLRAFYLERRDVERAKGGNIASGQHMPSVAYAEEMMSTL
;
A
#
# COMPACT_ATOMS: atom_id res chain seq x y z
N LYS A 1 20.72 -10.68 5.01
CA LYS A 1 21.11 -9.61 5.97
C LYS A 1 21.36 -8.25 5.29
N SER A 2 22.09 -8.20 4.18
CA SER A 2 22.45 -6.94 3.49
C SER A 2 21.25 -6.12 2.95
N TRP A 3 20.18 -6.79 2.48
CA TRP A 3 18.96 -6.10 2.04
C TRP A 3 18.24 -5.36 3.16
N ILE A 4 18.16 -5.95 4.35
CA ILE A 4 17.50 -5.33 5.50
C ILE A 4 18.28 -4.09 5.97
N SER A 5 19.62 -4.17 6.01
CA SER A 5 20.44 -3.01 6.38
C SER A 5 20.34 -1.90 5.34
N TRP A 6 20.34 -2.23 4.04
CA TRP A 6 20.20 -1.23 2.99
C TRP A 6 18.79 -0.60 3.00
N GLY A 7 17.74 -1.41 3.18
CA GLY A 7 16.38 -0.91 3.37
C GLY A 7 16.22 -0.02 4.60
N GLY A 8 16.89 -0.37 5.70
CA GLY A 8 16.97 0.46 6.91
C GLY A 8 17.61 1.82 6.65
N LEU A 9 18.74 1.83 5.93
CA LEU A 9 19.43 3.06 5.52
C LEU A 9 18.54 3.92 4.62
N CYS A 10 17.94 3.36 3.57
CA CYS A 10 17.03 4.08 2.68
C CYS A 10 15.83 4.67 3.44
N SER A 11 15.26 3.93 4.40
CA SER A 11 14.17 4.48 5.22
C SER A 11 14.63 5.59 6.17
N SER A 12 15.86 5.51 6.69
CA SER A 12 16.46 6.59 7.49
C SER A 12 16.74 7.84 6.66
N LEU A 13 17.24 7.67 5.43
CA LEU A 13 17.43 8.79 4.50
C LEU A 13 16.10 9.47 4.19
N GLY A 14 15.04 8.69 3.95
CA GLY A 14 13.69 9.22 3.76
C GLY A 14 13.22 10.07 4.95
N SER A 15 13.38 9.58 6.18
CA SER A 15 12.95 10.33 7.38
C SER A 15 13.82 11.57 7.65
N MET A 16 15.11 11.52 7.34
CA MET A 16 16.00 12.68 7.40
C MET A 16 15.57 13.75 6.40
N THR A 17 15.27 13.36 5.15
CA THR A 17 14.78 14.30 4.13
C THR A 17 13.42 14.88 4.47
N GLU A 18 12.52 14.11 5.08
CA GLU A 18 11.22 14.60 5.55
C GLU A 18 11.40 15.66 6.65
N LYS A 19 12.29 15.41 7.62
CA LYS A 19 12.62 16.37 8.69
C LYS A 19 13.29 17.64 8.15
N GLN A 20 14.21 17.50 7.20
CA GLN A 20 14.87 18.65 6.55
C GLN A 20 13.85 19.51 5.79
N ALA A 21 12.93 18.88 5.06
CA ALA A 21 11.87 19.59 4.36
C ALA A 21 10.94 20.34 5.35
N GLU A 22 10.63 19.75 6.49
CA GLU A 22 9.78 20.39 7.50
C GLU A 22 10.49 21.57 8.19
N GLN A 23 11.78 21.44 8.51
CA GLN A 23 12.62 22.54 9.00
C GLN A 23 12.79 23.66 7.96
N ALA A 24 12.82 23.31 6.67
CA ALA A 24 12.83 24.30 5.60
C ALA A 24 11.48 25.02 5.48
N ARG A 25 10.34 24.41 5.82
CA ARG A 25 9.03 25.08 5.78
C ARG A 25 8.88 26.16 6.86
N THR A 26 9.38 25.93 8.06
CA THR A 26 9.28 26.89 9.18
C THR A 26 10.11 28.16 8.98
N SER A 27 11.10 28.13 8.09
CA SER A 27 12.06 29.22 7.84
C SER A 27 11.68 30.17 6.69
N GLY A 28 10.42 30.18 6.23
CA GLY A 28 9.81 31.23 5.37
C GLY A 28 10.56 31.66 4.08
N GLY A 29 10.17 31.12 2.92
CA GLY A 29 10.67 31.55 1.61
C GLY A 29 9.85 30.92 0.47
N ASP A 30 9.98 31.39 -0.77
CA ASP A 30 9.25 30.93 -1.97
C ASP A 30 9.50 29.43 -2.29
N LYS A 31 8.72 28.54 -1.68
CA LYS A 31 9.08 27.11 -1.40
C LYS A 31 8.17 26.06 -2.03
N MET A 32 7.24 26.43 -2.91
CA MET A 32 6.27 25.46 -3.45
C MET A 32 6.93 24.43 -4.39
N ARG A 33 7.90 24.87 -5.22
CA ARG A 33 8.60 23.98 -6.17
C ARG A 33 9.59 23.04 -5.48
N ASP A 34 10.30 23.54 -4.47
CA ASP A 34 11.26 22.75 -3.69
C ASP A 34 10.58 21.71 -2.80
N SER A 35 9.45 22.05 -2.17
CA SER A 35 8.66 21.10 -1.37
C SER A 35 8.19 19.89 -2.17
N ARG A 36 7.79 20.09 -3.44
CA ARG A 36 7.41 18.99 -4.34
C ARG A 36 8.60 18.12 -4.74
N ALA A 37 9.78 18.74 -4.95
CA ALA A 37 11.00 18.01 -5.26
C ALA A 37 11.46 17.15 -4.08
N ASP A 38 11.39 17.67 -2.86
CA ASP A 38 11.78 16.93 -1.66
C ASP A 38 10.80 15.79 -1.34
N ALA A 39 9.50 16.01 -1.51
CA ALA A 39 8.50 14.93 -1.41
C ALA A 39 8.78 13.79 -2.41
N LYS A 40 9.20 14.14 -3.65
CA LYS A 40 9.60 13.15 -4.66
C LYS A 40 10.85 12.37 -4.23
N LYS A 41 11.85 13.03 -3.65
CA LYS A 41 13.06 12.36 -3.12
C LYS A 41 12.71 11.42 -1.97
N VAL A 42 11.87 11.85 -1.03
CA VAL A 42 11.38 11.00 0.08
C VAL A 42 10.69 9.75 -0.48
N ALA A 43 9.77 9.92 -1.44
CA ALA A 43 9.08 8.79 -2.08
C ALA A 43 10.05 7.84 -2.79
N GLN A 44 11.09 8.36 -3.44
CA GLN A 44 12.13 7.53 -4.07
C GLN A 44 12.92 6.72 -3.05
N TYR A 45 13.37 7.33 -1.94
CA TYR A 45 14.08 6.61 -0.87
C TYR A 45 13.20 5.53 -0.23
N LEU A 46 11.93 5.84 0.03
CA LEU A 46 10.97 4.87 0.56
C LEU A 46 10.70 3.73 -0.44
N ALA A 47 10.67 4.01 -1.74
CA ALA A 47 10.47 2.97 -2.76
C ALA A 47 11.65 2.01 -2.82
N GLN A 48 12.88 2.54 -2.75
CA GLN A 48 14.07 1.69 -2.64
C GLN A 48 14.04 0.88 -1.35
N ALA A 49 13.70 1.50 -0.21
CA ALA A 49 13.60 0.81 1.07
C ALA A 49 12.58 -0.35 1.03
N MET A 50 11.38 -0.08 0.53
CA MET A 50 10.32 -1.07 0.35
C MET A 50 10.77 -2.20 -0.58
N GLY A 51 11.41 -1.85 -1.71
CA GLY A 51 12.00 -2.84 -2.60
C GLY A 51 12.96 -3.77 -1.87
N CYS A 52 13.89 -3.22 -1.09
CA CYS A 52 14.85 -4.00 -0.31
C CYS A 52 14.18 -4.94 0.70
N PHE A 53 13.16 -4.47 1.42
CA PHE A 53 12.44 -5.30 2.38
C PHE A 53 11.67 -6.42 1.69
N ILE A 54 11.02 -6.14 0.56
CA ILE A 54 10.31 -7.16 -0.21
C ILE A 54 11.28 -8.20 -0.77
N GLU A 55 12.41 -7.78 -1.37
CA GLU A 55 13.43 -8.73 -1.84
C GLU A 55 14.01 -9.57 -0.70
N ALA A 56 14.20 -8.98 0.49
CA ALA A 56 14.65 -9.71 1.67
C ALA A 56 13.66 -10.81 2.07
N ILE A 57 12.36 -10.52 2.05
CA ILE A 57 11.30 -11.50 2.32
C ILE A 57 11.25 -12.57 1.23
N GLN A 58 11.47 -12.19 -0.03
CA GLN A 58 11.46 -13.11 -1.16
C GLN A 58 12.57 -14.15 -1.07
N ILE A 59 13.79 -13.74 -0.69
CA ILE A 59 14.95 -14.62 -0.56
C ILE A 59 14.84 -15.48 0.70
N ASP A 60 14.43 -14.89 1.82
CA ASP A 60 14.36 -15.55 3.11
C ASP A 60 13.10 -15.12 3.89
N PRO A 61 11.99 -15.88 3.78
CA PRO A 61 10.70 -15.53 4.38
C PRO A 61 10.61 -15.83 5.89
N ASN A 62 11.73 -15.74 6.58
CA ASN A 62 11.83 -15.80 8.03
C ASN A 62 11.00 -14.69 8.71
N GLU A 63 10.59 -14.93 9.96
CA GLU A 63 9.82 -13.97 10.75
C GLU A 63 10.51 -12.59 10.86
N LYS A 64 11.84 -12.59 11.02
CA LYS A 64 12.67 -11.39 11.06
C LYS A 64 12.60 -10.54 9.79
N SER A 65 12.37 -11.15 8.62
CA SER A 65 12.18 -10.43 7.36
C SER A 65 10.73 -9.93 7.25
N ARG A 66 9.76 -10.79 7.62
CA ARG A 66 8.32 -10.50 7.51
C ARG A 66 7.85 -9.36 8.42
N ILE A 67 8.56 -9.09 9.52
CA ILE A 67 8.27 -7.94 10.41
C ILE A 67 8.33 -6.58 9.68
N HIS A 68 9.03 -6.50 8.54
CA HIS A 68 9.13 -5.27 7.74
C HIS A 68 7.95 -5.06 6.77
N LEU A 69 7.10 -6.07 6.57
CA LEU A 69 5.95 -5.97 5.68
C LEU A 69 4.91 -4.90 6.11
N PRO A 70 4.49 -4.80 7.39
CA PRO A 70 3.63 -3.71 7.82
C PRO A 70 4.25 -2.33 7.61
N ARG A 71 5.59 -2.22 7.76
CA ARG A 71 6.30 -0.99 7.45
C ARG A 71 6.16 -0.62 5.97
N CYS A 72 6.24 -1.61 5.07
CA CYS A 72 6.03 -1.39 3.63
C CYS A 72 4.59 -0.92 3.35
N LEU A 73 3.59 -1.52 3.99
CA LEU A 73 2.19 -1.09 3.86
C LEU A 73 1.99 0.34 4.39
N TRP A 74 2.64 0.68 5.51
CA TRP A 74 2.59 2.04 6.06
C TRP A 74 3.25 3.07 5.13
N MET A 75 4.34 2.72 4.44
CA MET A 75 5.01 3.63 3.50
C MET A 75 4.06 4.09 2.39
N LEU A 76 3.10 3.27 1.95
CA LEU A 76 2.10 3.65 0.94
C LEU A 76 1.29 4.89 1.35
N THR A 77 1.13 5.13 2.65
CA THR A 77 0.43 6.32 3.15
C THR A 77 1.16 7.62 2.87
N LYS A 78 2.45 7.54 2.49
CA LYS A 78 3.29 8.67 2.08
C LYS A 78 3.19 8.99 0.60
N ASP A 79 2.52 8.16 -0.21
CA ASP A 79 2.13 8.59 -1.55
C ASP A 79 1.15 9.77 -1.42
N GLY A 80 1.39 10.83 -2.20
CA GLY A 80 0.55 12.02 -2.23
C GLY A 80 -0.79 11.78 -2.92
N SER A 81 -1.35 12.81 -3.55
CA SER A 81 -2.70 12.77 -4.13
C SER A 81 -2.89 11.85 -5.36
N SER A 82 -1.84 11.19 -5.83
CA SER A 82 -1.88 10.28 -7.00
C SER A 82 -1.09 9.00 -6.69
N PRO A 83 -1.49 7.84 -7.26
CA PRO A 83 -0.72 6.60 -7.10
C PRO A 83 0.72 6.86 -7.54
N GLY A 84 1.63 6.73 -6.57
CA GLY A 84 3.01 7.14 -6.73
C GLY A 84 3.94 5.98 -7.06
N VAL A 85 5.23 6.27 -6.95
CA VAL A 85 6.30 5.27 -7.12
C VAL A 85 6.17 4.14 -6.10
N LEU A 86 5.59 4.38 -4.92
CA LEU A 86 5.43 3.35 -3.89
C LEU A 86 4.36 2.34 -4.30
N SER A 87 3.16 2.79 -4.66
CA SER A 87 2.10 1.92 -5.18
C SER A 87 2.59 1.03 -6.34
N GLN A 88 3.31 1.61 -7.31
CA GLN A 88 3.90 0.85 -8.43
C GLN A 88 4.97 -0.15 -7.98
N THR A 89 5.83 0.24 -7.04
CA THR A 89 6.87 -0.65 -6.51
C THR A 89 6.26 -1.84 -5.77
N LEU A 90 5.19 -1.62 -5.00
CA LEU A 90 4.46 -2.68 -4.32
C LEU A 90 3.78 -3.62 -5.32
N GLU A 91 3.12 -3.11 -6.35
CA GLU A 91 2.49 -3.94 -7.38
C GLU A 91 3.53 -4.85 -8.08
N ASN A 92 4.67 -4.26 -8.49
CA ASN A 92 5.70 -4.98 -9.25
C ASN A 92 6.51 -5.98 -8.42
N ARG A 93 6.83 -5.65 -7.16
CA ARG A 93 7.66 -6.49 -6.30
C ARG A 93 6.84 -7.34 -5.33
N GLY A 94 5.78 -6.78 -4.76
CA GLY A 94 4.92 -7.47 -3.80
C GLY A 94 4.19 -8.67 -4.37
N THR A 95 3.88 -8.65 -5.68
CA THR A 95 3.32 -9.81 -6.39
C THR A 95 4.32 -10.96 -6.53
N LYS A 96 5.63 -10.73 -6.39
CA LYS A 96 6.63 -11.81 -6.42
C LYS A 96 6.66 -12.62 -5.12
N LEU A 97 6.13 -12.06 -4.03
CA LEU A 97 6.08 -12.77 -2.75
C LEU A 97 5.12 -13.95 -2.81
N PRO A 98 5.41 -15.05 -2.09
CA PRO A 98 4.47 -16.14 -1.91
C PRO A 98 3.13 -15.65 -1.32
N PRO A 99 1.96 -16.09 -1.83
CA PRO A 99 0.67 -15.56 -1.38
C PRO A 99 0.39 -15.75 0.12
N TRP A 100 0.94 -16.80 0.74
CA TRP A 100 0.76 -17.08 2.17
C TRP A 100 1.33 -15.98 3.08
N VAL A 101 2.33 -15.22 2.62
CA VAL A 101 2.95 -14.12 3.37
C VAL A 101 1.93 -13.00 3.65
N TRP A 102 0.93 -12.86 2.77
CA TRP A 102 -0.09 -11.83 2.85
C TRP A 102 -1.30 -12.22 3.70
N LEU A 103 -1.45 -13.50 4.07
CA LEU A 103 -2.63 -13.99 4.83
C LEU A 103 -2.89 -13.21 6.14
N PRO A 104 -1.88 -12.96 7.01
CA PRO A 104 -2.11 -12.20 8.24
C PRO A 104 -2.52 -10.75 7.99
N TRP A 105 -2.26 -10.24 6.78
CA TRP A 105 -2.46 -8.85 6.40
C TRP A 105 -3.74 -8.62 5.59
N ILE A 106 -4.57 -9.64 5.38
CA ILE A 106 -5.83 -9.53 4.62
C ILE A 106 -6.71 -8.35 5.12
N PRO A 107 -6.97 -8.17 6.42
CA PRO A 107 -7.79 -7.04 6.89
C PRO A 107 -7.21 -5.67 6.52
N GLN A 108 -5.87 -5.53 6.59
CA GLN A 108 -5.17 -4.31 6.24
C GLN A 108 -5.21 -4.05 4.73
N LEU A 109 -5.07 -5.09 3.91
CA LEU A 109 -5.17 -5.00 2.46
C LEU A 109 -6.59 -4.62 2.03
N LEU A 110 -7.63 -5.21 2.62
CA LEU A 110 -9.02 -4.85 2.34
C LEU A 110 -9.28 -3.38 2.64
N THR A 111 -8.83 -2.88 3.79
CA THR A 111 -8.91 -1.44 4.12
C THR A 111 -8.15 -0.58 3.10
N GLY A 112 -7.02 -1.06 2.60
CA GLY A 112 -6.23 -0.39 1.56
C GLY A 112 -6.91 -0.29 0.19
N LEU A 113 -7.91 -1.15 -0.12
CA LEU A 113 -8.69 -1.02 -1.36
C LEU A 113 -9.48 0.28 -1.44
N CYS A 114 -9.80 0.90 -0.30
CA CYS A 114 -10.51 2.17 -0.22
C CYS A 114 -9.61 3.39 -0.45
N ARG A 115 -8.30 3.20 -0.60
CA ARG A 115 -7.29 4.26 -0.75
C ARG A 115 -6.75 4.33 -2.17
N LEU A 116 -5.84 5.28 -2.43
CA LEU A 116 -5.23 5.53 -3.75
C LEU A 116 -4.44 4.32 -4.26
N GLU A 117 -3.87 3.55 -3.35
CA GLU A 117 -3.13 2.30 -3.61
C GLU A 117 -4.03 1.09 -3.90
N GLY A 118 -5.36 1.26 -3.95
CA GLY A 118 -6.30 0.15 -4.08
C GLY A 118 -6.08 -0.73 -5.33
N ARG A 119 -5.60 -0.15 -6.44
CA ARG A 119 -5.26 -0.93 -7.66
C ARG A 119 -4.11 -1.91 -7.41
N ALA A 120 -3.02 -1.46 -6.80
CA ALA A 120 -1.86 -2.30 -6.51
C ALA A 120 -2.24 -3.43 -5.53
N ILE A 121 -3.04 -3.09 -4.52
CA ILE A 121 -3.51 -4.05 -3.51
C ILE A 121 -4.46 -5.08 -4.12
N LYS A 122 -5.35 -4.67 -5.05
CA LYS A 122 -6.24 -5.59 -5.77
C LYS A 122 -5.46 -6.73 -6.42
N VAL A 123 -4.35 -6.42 -7.10
CA VAL A 123 -3.53 -7.43 -7.81
C VAL A 123 -2.96 -8.46 -6.83
N ILE A 124 -2.47 -8.01 -5.68
CA ILE A 124 -1.94 -8.89 -4.63
C ILE A 124 -3.07 -9.75 -4.04
N LEU A 125 -4.17 -9.12 -3.65
CA LEU A 125 -5.29 -9.79 -2.98
C LEU A 125 -5.95 -10.83 -3.89
N SER A 126 -6.07 -10.55 -5.19
CA SER A 126 -6.60 -11.51 -6.18
C SER A 126 -5.77 -12.79 -6.23
N ARG A 127 -4.44 -12.71 -6.07
CA ARG A 127 -3.56 -13.88 -6.02
C ARG A 127 -3.73 -14.67 -4.73
N VAL A 128 -3.91 -13.97 -3.61
CA VAL A 128 -4.15 -14.59 -2.30
C VAL A 128 -5.47 -15.35 -2.31
N ILE A 129 -6.54 -14.73 -2.81
CA ILE A 129 -7.87 -15.31 -2.90
C ILE A 129 -7.87 -16.58 -3.76
N LYS A 130 -7.22 -16.54 -4.94
CA LYS A 130 -7.09 -17.71 -5.82
C LYS A 130 -6.31 -18.86 -5.17
N ALA A 131 -5.31 -18.56 -4.33
CA ALA A 131 -4.48 -19.58 -3.68
C ALA A 131 -5.09 -20.12 -2.38
N TYR A 132 -5.79 -19.27 -1.62
CA TYR A 132 -6.31 -19.56 -0.28
C TYR A 132 -7.74 -19.02 -0.10
N PRO A 133 -8.71 -19.51 -0.88
CA PRO A 133 -10.08 -18.97 -0.90
C PRO A 133 -10.75 -19.03 0.48
N GLN A 134 -10.58 -20.15 1.19
CA GLN A 134 -11.16 -20.37 2.52
C GLN A 134 -10.63 -19.40 3.57
N ALA A 135 -9.35 -18.99 3.48
CA ALA A 135 -8.76 -18.04 4.43
C ALA A 135 -9.24 -16.59 4.20
N ALA A 136 -9.55 -16.22 2.95
CA ALA A 136 -9.96 -14.87 2.59
C ALA A 136 -11.48 -14.65 2.67
N TYR A 137 -12.29 -15.71 2.57
CA TYR A 137 -13.74 -15.64 2.40
C TYR A 137 -14.45 -14.75 3.43
N TYR A 138 -14.26 -15.03 4.73
CA TYR A 138 -15.01 -14.32 5.78
C TYR A 138 -14.66 -12.83 5.85
N SER A 139 -13.37 -12.50 5.77
CA SER A 139 -12.92 -11.10 5.77
C SER A 139 -13.38 -10.34 4.53
N LEU A 140 -13.31 -10.97 3.35
CA LEU A 140 -13.77 -10.35 2.11
C LEU A 140 -15.29 -10.15 2.10
N ARG A 141 -16.06 -11.15 2.55
CA ARG A 141 -17.52 -11.05 2.63
C ARG A 141 -17.96 -9.95 3.58
N ALA A 142 -17.34 -9.87 4.77
CA ALA A 142 -17.63 -8.81 5.73
C ALA A 142 -17.37 -7.43 5.11
N PHE A 143 -16.20 -7.26 4.49
CA PHE A 143 -15.84 -6.02 3.79
C PHE A 143 -16.82 -5.67 2.66
N TYR A 144 -17.16 -6.64 1.79
CA TYR A 144 -18.09 -6.42 0.68
C TYR A 144 -19.47 -5.96 1.16
N LEU A 145 -20.04 -6.63 2.17
CA LEU A 145 -21.35 -6.30 2.71
C LEU A 145 -21.35 -4.89 3.33
N GLU A 146 -20.38 -4.60 4.19
CA GLU A 146 -20.21 -3.27 4.80
C GLU A 146 -20.09 -2.19 3.73
N ARG A 147 -19.25 -2.41 2.73
CA ARG A 147 -19.01 -1.46 1.64
C ARG A 147 -20.27 -1.19 0.82
N ARG A 148 -21.03 -2.23 0.50
CA ARG A 148 -22.29 -2.14 -0.24
C ARG A 148 -23.36 -1.39 0.55
N ASP A 149 -23.45 -1.62 1.86
CA ASP A 149 -24.42 -0.92 2.71
C ASP A 149 -24.06 0.57 2.84
N VAL A 150 -22.77 0.91 2.90
CA VAL A 150 -22.31 2.31 2.85
C VAL A 150 -22.66 2.98 1.52
N GLU A 151 -22.50 2.30 0.38
CA GLU A 151 -22.89 2.86 -0.93
C GLU A 151 -24.40 3.06 -1.03
N ARG A 152 -25.20 2.11 -0.53
CA ARG A 152 -26.66 2.26 -0.47
C ARG A 152 -27.10 3.42 0.41
N ALA A 153 -26.49 3.60 1.58
CA ALA A 153 -26.76 4.72 2.47
C ALA A 153 -26.37 6.07 1.85
N LYS A 154 -25.33 6.09 0.99
CA LYS A 154 -24.91 7.29 0.25
C LYS A 154 -25.72 7.54 -1.03
N GLY A 155 -26.50 6.58 -1.49
CA GLY A 155 -27.21 6.54 -2.78
C GLY A 155 -28.35 7.55 -2.98
N GLY A 156 -28.38 8.66 -2.23
CA GLY A 156 -29.30 9.78 -2.45
C GLY A 156 -28.69 10.99 -3.16
N ASN A 157 -27.36 11.07 -3.36
CA ASN A 157 -26.74 12.32 -3.82
C ASN A 157 -25.40 12.21 -4.59
N ILE A 158 -25.04 11.06 -5.16
CA ILE A 158 -23.75 10.89 -5.85
C ILE A 158 -23.92 10.96 -7.37
N ALA A 159 -23.40 12.04 -7.95
CA ALA A 159 -23.17 12.18 -9.39
C ALA A 159 -22.33 11.01 -9.92
N SER A 160 -22.67 10.54 -11.11
CA SER A 160 -22.27 9.30 -11.80
C SER A 160 -20.76 9.07 -12.02
N GLY A 161 -19.87 9.85 -11.41
CA GLY A 161 -18.41 9.81 -11.58
C GLY A 161 -17.60 9.33 -10.37
N GLN A 162 -18.22 9.04 -9.22
CA GLN A 162 -17.53 8.51 -8.02
C GLN A 162 -18.12 7.17 -7.57
N HIS A 163 -18.11 6.16 -8.46
CA HIS A 163 -18.22 4.78 -7.98
C HIS A 163 -16.98 4.50 -7.14
N MET A 164 -17.15 4.10 -5.88
CA MET A 164 -16.01 3.78 -5.04
C MET A 164 -15.39 2.49 -5.60
N PRO A 165 -14.15 2.52 -6.13
CA PRO A 165 -13.60 1.37 -6.86
C PRO A 165 -13.45 0.13 -5.96
N SER A 166 -13.41 0.32 -4.64
CA SER A 166 -13.28 -0.74 -3.66
C SER A 166 -14.45 -1.73 -3.65
N VAL A 167 -15.68 -1.28 -3.92
CA VAL A 167 -16.86 -2.17 -3.91
C VAL A 167 -16.89 -3.04 -5.14
N ALA A 168 -16.64 -2.45 -6.31
CA ALA A 168 -16.49 -3.18 -7.57
C ALA A 168 -15.33 -4.21 -7.50
N TYR A 169 -14.20 -3.83 -6.89
CA TYR A 169 -13.09 -4.77 -6.68
C TYR A 169 -13.46 -5.92 -5.74
N ALA A 170 -14.20 -5.64 -4.66
CA ALA A 170 -14.65 -6.68 -3.74
C ALA A 170 -15.69 -7.60 -4.39
N GLU A 171 -16.59 -7.06 -5.20
CA GLU A 171 -17.58 -7.85 -5.96
C GLU A 171 -16.92 -8.79 -6.96
N GLU A 172 -15.95 -8.30 -7.74
CA GLU A 172 -15.15 -9.12 -8.65
C GLU A 172 -14.40 -10.23 -7.90
N MET A 173 -13.83 -9.93 -6.74
CA MET A 173 -13.16 -10.94 -5.93
C MET A 173 -14.13 -11.98 -5.35
N MET A 174 -15.31 -11.55 -4.90
CA MET A 174 -16.35 -12.45 -4.40
C MET A 174 -16.92 -13.37 -5.49
N SER A 175 -16.96 -12.93 -6.75
CA SER A 175 -17.41 -13.78 -7.87
C SER A 175 -16.36 -14.82 -8.30
N THR A 176 -15.09 -14.63 -7.92
CA THR A 176 -14.02 -15.60 -8.14
C THR A 176 -13.88 -16.67 -7.07
N LEU A 177 -14.62 -16.56 -5.96
CA LEU A 177 -14.67 -17.51 -4.83
C LEU A 177 -15.80 -18.53 -5.00
#